data_AF-A0A818I9Y2-F1
#
_entry.id   AF-A0A818I9Y2-F1
#
_cell.length_a   1.000
_cell.length_b   1.000
_cell.length_c   1.000
_cell.angle_alpha   90.00
_cell.angle_beta   90.00
_cell.angle_gamma   90.00
#
_symmetry.space_group_name_H-M   'P 1'
#
loop_
_entity.id
_entity.type
_entity.pdbx_description
1 polymer ?
#
loop_
_entity_poly.entity_id
_entity_poly.type
_entity_poly.pdbx_seq_one_letter_code
_entity_poly.pdbx_strand_id
1 'polypeptide(L)'
;RTLIHVPGYEQPIEFGVLIYFAYPVENSNEKIIVATTRLETMLGGTAIIVHPDDQRYKHLQDKYVQHPFVSRRLPILTDTTVDPTFGFGAVKVTPVHDQNDFEYGRRLSLQFITCINDDGLMSSECGLYSGNPRFEVRQQLLNDLKQRDLYYDSKENEMILPICSHSKDIIEPSNDISAGNETNNDYWVSAHSYDEALDKPSKRFNISKDKIQLTQDEDILDTWFSSSLVPFSSFDWPTETDDFKNFFPTTLLETGHDILLFSAARMVMISLELTDRLPFTQIYLHPMVEGASERKVSQSLGNVIHSPNLIHDISLEKLQKQFKISKEDYPYNIPGCGIDILRFACCANAVQDYLN
;
A
#
# COMPACT_ATOMS: atom_id res chain seq x y z
N ARG A 1 -18.56 -11.77 -0.74
CA ARG A 1 -18.22 -11.59 -2.18
C ARG A 1 -18.57 -10.17 -2.62
N THR A 2 -17.65 -9.43 -3.27
CA THR A 2 -17.87 -8.02 -3.64
C THR A 2 -17.33 -7.71 -5.03
N LEU A 3 -18.11 -7.00 -5.85
CA LEU A 3 -17.68 -6.47 -7.14
C LEU A 3 -17.17 -5.03 -6.97
N ILE A 4 -15.96 -4.76 -7.43
CA ILE A 4 -15.31 -3.46 -7.30
C ILE A 4 -14.91 -2.96 -8.69
N HIS A 5 -15.25 -1.71 -8.98
CA HIS A 5 -14.77 -1.06 -10.19
C HIS A 5 -13.30 -0.67 -10.00
N VAL A 6 -12.41 -1.34 -10.73
CA VAL A 6 -10.97 -1.08 -10.69
C VAL A 6 -10.60 -0.16 -11.86
N PRO A 7 -9.86 0.94 -11.63
CA PRO A 7 -9.35 1.77 -12.72
C PRO A 7 -8.62 0.95 -13.79
N GLY A 8 -8.87 1.26 -15.07
CA GLY A 8 -8.27 0.54 -16.20
C GLY A 8 -9.02 -0.73 -16.64
N TYR A 9 -10.05 -1.17 -15.92
CA TYR A 9 -10.87 -2.33 -16.29
C TYR A 9 -12.30 -1.89 -16.67
N GLU A 10 -12.82 -2.45 -17.77
CA GLU A 10 -14.19 -2.16 -18.22
C GLU A 10 -15.26 -2.81 -17.34
N GLN A 11 -14.96 -4.01 -16.82
CA GLN A 11 -15.89 -4.78 -15.99
C GLN A 11 -15.44 -4.75 -14.53
N PRO A 12 -16.38 -4.69 -13.57
CA PRO A 12 -16.06 -4.80 -12.15
C PRO A 12 -15.34 -6.12 -11.85
N ILE A 13 -14.30 -6.04 -11.02
CA ILE A 13 -13.50 -7.19 -10.60
C ILE A 13 -14.06 -7.76 -9.30
N GLU A 14 -14.11 -9.08 -9.23
CA GLU A 14 -14.57 -9.81 -8.06
C GLU A 14 -13.47 -10.01 -7.01
N PHE A 15 -13.82 -9.71 -5.76
CA PHE A 15 -12.99 -9.93 -4.58
C PHE A 15 -13.79 -10.57 -3.43
N GLY A 16 -13.07 -11.00 -2.40
CA GLY A 16 -13.67 -11.65 -1.23
C GLY A 16 -14.18 -13.06 -1.53
N VAL A 17 -13.43 -13.81 -2.34
CA VAL A 17 -13.68 -15.20 -2.68
C VAL A 17 -12.42 -16.00 -2.44
N LEU A 18 -12.51 -17.03 -1.62
CA LEU A 18 -11.44 -17.98 -1.34
C LEU A 18 -11.61 -19.19 -2.26
N ILE A 19 -10.67 -19.36 -3.17
CA ILE A 19 -10.67 -20.42 -4.19
C ILE A 19 -9.83 -21.59 -3.69
N TYR A 20 -10.43 -22.78 -3.71
CA TYR A 20 -9.77 -24.04 -3.41
C TYR A 20 -9.39 -24.75 -4.71
N PHE A 21 -8.11 -25.05 -4.87
CA PHE A 21 -7.59 -25.73 -6.05
C PHE A 21 -6.43 -26.64 -5.68
N ALA A 22 -6.07 -27.55 -6.58
CA ALA A 22 -5.15 -28.62 -6.29
C ALA A 22 -3.87 -28.55 -7.13
N TYR A 23 -2.74 -28.86 -6.50
CA TYR A 23 -1.47 -29.14 -7.16
C TYR A 23 -1.26 -30.67 -7.26
N PRO A 24 -0.93 -31.21 -8.44
CA PRO A 24 -0.57 -32.63 -8.58
C PRO A 24 0.75 -32.95 -7.86
N VAL A 25 0.75 -33.99 -7.03
CA VAL A 25 1.97 -34.50 -6.40
C VAL A 25 2.80 -35.23 -7.44
N GLU A 26 4.09 -34.93 -7.52
CA GLU A 26 4.96 -35.54 -8.50
C GLU A 26 5.12 -37.05 -8.25
N ASN A 27 5.14 -37.83 -9.32
CA ASN A 27 5.25 -39.29 -9.28
C ASN A 27 4.12 -39.99 -8.49
N SER A 28 2.96 -39.34 -8.36
CA SER A 28 1.77 -39.87 -7.69
C SER A 28 0.48 -39.44 -8.42
N ASN A 29 -0.62 -40.13 -8.10
CA ASN A 29 -1.97 -39.69 -8.48
C ASN A 29 -2.61 -38.78 -7.42
N GLU A 30 -1.90 -38.52 -6.32
CA GLU A 30 -2.33 -37.63 -5.25
C GLU A 30 -2.31 -36.16 -5.68
N LYS A 31 -3.17 -35.37 -5.05
CA LYS A 31 -3.22 -33.90 -5.23
C LYS A 31 -3.21 -33.24 -3.84
N ILE A 32 -2.51 -32.12 -3.70
CA ILE A 32 -2.59 -31.27 -2.50
C ILE A 32 -3.49 -30.08 -2.78
N ILE A 33 -4.52 -29.90 -1.96
CA ILE A 33 -5.47 -28.80 -2.10
C ILE A 33 -4.98 -27.62 -1.27
N VAL A 34 -4.95 -26.44 -1.88
CA VAL A 34 -4.63 -25.17 -1.22
C VAL A 34 -5.77 -24.18 -1.41
N ALA A 35 -5.73 -23.09 -0.66
CA ALA A 35 -6.71 -22.01 -0.75
C ALA A 35 -6.02 -20.67 -1.04
N THR A 36 -6.64 -19.81 -1.86
CA THR A 36 -6.15 -18.45 -2.13
C THR A 36 -7.29 -17.50 -2.52
N THR A 37 -7.17 -16.24 -2.14
CA THR A 37 -8.04 -15.15 -2.65
C THR A 37 -7.46 -14.47 -3.89
N ARG A 38 -6.18 -14.72 -4.20
CA ARG A 38 -5.43 -14.13 -5.30
C ARG A 38 -4.88 -15.24 -6.19
N LEU A 39 -5.73 -15.79 -7.05
CA LEU A 39 -5.40 -16.98 -7.84
C LEU A 39 -4.23 -16.74 -8.79
N GLU A 40 -4.16 -15.56 -9.41
CA GLU A 40 -3.10 -15.12 -10.32
C GLU A 40 -1.70 -15.21 -9.72
N THR A 41 -1.57 -15.00 -8.40
CA THR A 41 -0.28 -15.12 -7.69
C THR A 41 0.24 -16.54 -7.60
N MET A 42 -0.58 -17.56 -7.93
CA MET A 42 -0.12 -18.95 -8.00
C MET A 42 1.05 -19.12 -8.99
N LEU A 43 1.08 -18.29 -10.05
CA LEU A 43 2.11 -18.31 -11.09
C LEU A 43 3.48 -17.84 -10.59
N GLY A 44 3.54 -17.11 -9.48
CA GLY A 44 4.78 -16.79 -8.75
C GLY A 44 5.09 -17.75 -7.60
N GLY A 45 4.28 -18.80 -7.40
CA GLY A 45 4.41 -19.71 -6.28
C GLY A 45 5.75 -20.46 -6.30
N THR A 46 6.38 -20.61 -5.14
CA THR A 46 7.71 -21.23 -4.99
C THR A 46 7.76 -22.38 -4.00
N ALA A 47 6.74 -22.58 -3.17
CA ALA A 47 6.60 -23.75 -2.30
C ALA A 47 5.14 -23.99 -1.89
N ILE A 48 4.86 -25.18 -1.37
CA ILE A 48 3.70 -25.45 -0.53
C ILE A 48 4.18 -25.69 0.91
N ILE A 49 3.55 -25.08 1.90
CA ILE A 49 3.88 -25.29 3.30
C ILE A 49 2.71 -25.94 4.03
N VAL A 50 3.01 -26.97 4.82
CA VAL A 50 2.06 -27.69 5.67
C VAL A 50 2.54 -27.70 7.12
N HIS A 51 1.64 -27.94 8.07
CA HIS A 51 2.06 -28.11 9.46
C HIS A 51 2.81 -29.46 9.63
N PRO A 52 3.95 -29.51 10.36
CA PRO A 52 4.75 -30.74 10.51
C PRO A 52 3.99 -31.91 11.15
N ASP A 53 3.05 -31.61 12.05
CA ASP A 53 2.22 -32.62 12.73
C ASP A 53 0.92 -33.00 12.00
N ASP A 54 0.64 -32.39 10.84
CA ASP A 54 -0.55 -32.71 10.06
C ASP A 54 -0.43 -34.11 9.43
N GLN A 55 -1.19 -35.06 9.98
CA GLN A 55 -1.15 -36.47 9.54
C GLN A 55 -1.54 -36.64 8.07
N ARG A 56 -2.29 -35.69 7.48
CA ARG A 56 -2.70 -35.74 6.06
C ARG A 56 -1.52 -35.56 5.11
N TYR A 57 -0.46 -34.86 5.55
CA TYR A 57 0.66 -34.46 4.69
C TYR A 57 2.01 -34.99 5.16
N LYS A 58 2.04 -35.76 6.25
CA LYS A 58 3.28 -36.32 6.81
C LYS A 58 4.08 -37.16 5.82
N HIS A 59 3.41 -37.89 4.92
CA HIS A 59 4.05 -38.66 3.85
C HIS A 59 4.45 -37.83 2.62
N LEU A 60 4.09 -36.55 2.59
CA LEU A 60 4.40 -35.61 1.50
C LEU A 60 5.50 -34.60 1.86
N GLN A 61 6.01 -34.61 3.10
CA GLN A 61 7.14 -33.78 3.52
C GLN A 61 8.36 -34.05 2.64
N ASP A 62 9.04 -32.99 2.21
CA ASP A 62 10.20 -33.01 1.31
C ASP A 62 9.93 -33.62 -0.08
N LYS A 63 8.66 -33.82 -0.44
CA LYS A 63 8.25 -34.15 -1.80
C LYS A 63 7.97 -32.88 -2.60
N TYR A 64 7.64 -33.06 -3.87
CA TYR A 64 7.38 -31.97 -4.79
C TYR A 64 5.98 -32.09 -5.38
N VAL A 65 5.40 -30.95 -5.71
CA VAL A 65 4.26 -30.86 -6.61
C VAL A 65 4.66 -30.21 -7.93
N GLN A 66 3.97 -30.59 -9.00
CA GLN A 66 4.14 -29.94 -10.29
C GLN A 66 3.24 -28.71 -10.38
N HIS A 67 3.79 -27.55 -10.75
CA HIS A 67 2.92 -26.40 -11.04
C HIS A 67 2.06 -26.71 -12.28
N PRO A 68 0.73 -26.50 -12.25
CA PRO A 68 -0.14 -26.92 -13.36
C PRO A 68 0.14 -26.19 -14.68
N PHE A 69 0.56 -24.93 -14.61
CA PHE A 69 0.66 -24.06 -15.79
C PHE A 69 2.07 -23.58 -16.16
N VAL A 70 3.08 -23.89 -15.35
CA VAL A 70 4.49 -23.57 -15.63
C VAL A 70 5.35 -24.80 -15.33
N SER A 71 6.53 -24.89 -15.93
CA SER A 71 7.41 -26.06 -15.80
C SER A 71 7.98 -26.25 -14.38
N ARG A 72 7.85 -25.25 -13.51
CA ARG A 72 8.40 -25.25 -12.15
C ARG A 72 7.81 -26.35 -11.26
N ARG A 73 8.69 -26.98 -10.49
CA ARG A 73 8.36 -27.90 -9.39
C ARG A 73 8.40 -27.13 -8.07
N LEU A 74 7.46 -27.39 -7.18
CA LEU A 74 7.36 -26.71 -5.88
C LEU A 74 7.61 -27.72 -4.76
N PRO A 75 8.59 -27.50 -3.87
CA PRO A 75 8.78 -28.34 -2.70
C PRO A 75 7.59 -28.21 -1.74
N ILE A 76 7.28 -29.31 -1.05
CA ILE A 76 6.36 -29.36 0.08
C ILE A 76 7.20 -29.33 1.36
N LEU A 77 7.20 -28.17 2.01
CA LEU A 77 7.97 -27.91 3.22
C LEU A 77 7.05 -27.87 4.44
N THR A 78 7.65 -27.86 5.63
CA THR A 78 6.90 -27.77 6.88
C THR A 78 7.18 -26.50 7.64
N ASP A 79 6.16 -25.97 8.30
CA ASP A 79 6.30 -24.90 9.25
C ASP A 79 5.18 -24.93 10.30
N THR A 80 5.54 -24.68 11.57
CA THR A 80 4.59 -24.68 12.69
C THR A 80 3.63 -23.50 12.68
N THR A 81 3.88 -22.46 11.88
CA THR A 81 2.97 -21.31 11.77
C THR A 81 1.74 -21.59 10.89
N VAL A 82 1.70 -22.72 10.17
CA VAL A 82 0.53 -23.11 9.38
C VAL A 82 -0.57 -23.63 10.29
N ASP A 83 -1.78 -23.07 10.18
CA ASP A 83 -2.97 -23.59 10.86
C ASP A 83 -3.52 -24.81 10.08
N PRO A 84 -3.43 -26.04 10.62
CA PRO A 84 -3.96 -27.23 9.95
C PRO A 84 -5.50 -27.23 9.87
N THR A 85 -6.19 -26.42 10.69
CA THR A 85 -7.66 -26.34 10.71
C THR A 85 -8.21 -25.39 9.65
N PHE A 86 -7.39 -24.46 9.15
CA PHE A 86 -7.80 -23.54 8.10
C PHE A 86 -7.74 -24.18 6.71
N GLY A 87 -8.85 -24.11 5.98
CA GLY A 87 -8.98 -24.69 4.65
C GLY A 87 -8.65 -26.18 4.65
N PHE A 88 -7.57 -26.55 3.96
CA PHE A 88 -7.05 -27.92 3.93
C PHE A 88 -5.75 -28.11 4.71
N GLY A 89 -5.23 -27.08 5.39
CA GLY A 89 -3.96 -27.18 6.14
C GLY A 89 -2.70 -27.11 5.29
N ALA A 90 -2.82 -26.66 4.03
CA ALA A 90 -1.72 -26.46 3.11
C ALA A 90 -1.80 -25.06 2.48
N VAL A 91 -0.66 -24.35 2.46
CA VAL A 91 -0.55 -22.96 2.01
C VAL A 91 0.34 -22.90 0.78
N LYS A 92 -0.14 -22.30 -0.32
CA LYS A 92 0.75 -21.93 -1.43
C LYS A 92 1.56 -20.70 -1.02
N VAL A 93 2.84 -20.67 -1.33
CA VAL A 93 3.72 -19.56 -0.94
C VAL A 93 4.20 -18.83 -2.19
N THR A 94 3.90 -17.54 -2.27
CA THR A 94 4.32 -16.62 -3.32
C THR A 94 5.08 -15.43 -2.68
N PRO A 95 6.40 -15.58 -2.36
CA PRO A 95 7.11 -14.66 -1.48
C PRO A 95 7.12 -13.18 -1.89
N VAL A 96 7.11 -12.89 -3.19
CA VAL A 96 7.15 -11.50 -3.68
C VAL A 96 5.81 -10.79 -3.47
N HIS A 97 4.69 -11.53 -3.52
CA HIS A 97 3.35 -10.93 -3.64
C HIS A 97 2.49 -11.06 -2.38
N ASP A 98 3.07 -11.44 -1.24
CA ASP A 98 2.37 -11.44 0.05
C ASP A 98 3.39 -11.32 1.20
N GLN A 99 3.05 -10.56 2.24
CA GLN A 99 3.98 -10.28 3.35
C GLN A 99 4.23 -11.52 4.23
N ASN A 100 3.22 -12.36 4.45
CA ASN A 100 3.41 -13.60 5.23
C ASN A 100 4.24 -14.59 4.40
N ASP A 101 3.97 -14.67 3.09
CA ASP A 101 4.76 -15.49 2.17
C ASP A 101 6.21 -15.01 2.05
N PHE A 102 6.45 -13.70 2.12
CA PHE A 102 7.78 -13.11 2.14
C PHE A 102 8.61 -13.62 3.33
N GLU A 103 8.00 -13.70 4.52
CA GLU A 103 8.66 -14.22 5.73
C GLU A 103 9.00 -15.70 5.61
N TYR A 104 8.09 -16.51 5.04
CA TYR A 104 8.40 -17.90 4.68
C TYR A 104 9.57 -17.98 3.69
N GLY A 105 9.55 -17.13 2.66
CA GLY A 105 10.59 -17.05 1.65
C GLY A 105 11.97 -16.79 2.25
N ARG A 106 12.07 -15.85 3.19
CA ARG A 106 13.33 -15.57 3.91
C ARG A 106 13.75 -16.70 4.82
N ARG A 107 12.83 -17.23 5.63
CA ARG A 107 13.15 -18.24 6.66
C ARG A 107 13.52 -19.59 6.06
N LEU A 108 12.88 -19.97 4.96
CA LEU A 108 13.08 -21.24 4.27
C LEU A 108 13.99 -21.12 3.03
N SER A 109 14.59 -19.95 2.79
CA SER A 109 15.47 -19.67 1.65
C SER A 109 14.83 -20.03 0.29
N LEU A 110 13.56 -19.64 0.11
CA LEU A 110 12.84 -19.85 -1.14
C LEU A 110 13.26 -18.84 -2.19
N GLN A 111 12.99 -19.18 -3.45
CA GLN A 111 13.15 -18.25 -4.55
C GLN A 111 12.10 -17.12 -4.47
N PHE A 112 12.52 -15.91 -4.84
CA PHE A 112 11.66 -14.74 -5.00
C PHE A 112 11.38 -14.56 -6.49
N ILE A 113 10.12 -14.75 -6.89
CA ILE A 113 9.69 -14.70 -8.29
C ILE A 113 8.61 -13.65 -8.45
N THR A 114 8.93 -12.61 -9.20
CA THR A 114 8.01 -11.52 -9.55
C THR A 114 7.12 -11.98 -10.71
N CYS A 115 5.86 -12.31 -10.40
CA CYS A 115 4.89 -12.81 -11.38
C CYS A 115 3.95 -11.73 -11.92
N ILE A 116 3.82 -10.61 -11.20
CA ILE A 116 3.08 -9.40 -11.60
C ILE A 116 4.08 -8.25 -11.60
N ASN A 117 4.19 -7.52 -12.70
CA ASN A 117 5.10 -6.36 -12.81
C ASN A 117 4.41 -5.05 -12.36
N ASP A 118 5.16 -3.95 -12.41
CA ASP A 118 4.69 -2.62 -11.95
C ASP A 118 3.51 -2.08 -12.76
N ASP A 119 3.32 -2.55 -13.99
CA ASP A 119 2.17 -2.23 -14.85
C ASP A 119 0.93 -3.10 -14.53
N GLY A 120 1.02 -4.02 -13.55
CA GLY A 120 -0.06 -4.96 -13.23
C GLY A 120 -0.26 -6.06 -14.27
N LEU A 121 0.74 -6.29 -15.13
CA LEU A 121 0.77 -7.35 -16.13
C LEU A 121 1.55 -8.58 -15.62
N MET A 122 1.19 -9.76 -16.11
CA MET A 122 1.93 -10.96 -15.76
C MET A 122 3.33 -10.97 -16.41
N SER A 123 4.36 -11.34 -15.65
CA SER A 123 5.76 -11.37 -16.12
C SER A 123 6.06 -12.56 -17.03
N SER A 124 7.28 -12.60 -17.58
CA SER A 124 7.76 -13.71 -18.42
C SER A 124 7.80 -15.06 -17.70
N GLU A 125 7.84 -15.06 -16.37
CA GLU A 125 7.84 -16.26 -15.53
C GLU A 125 6.49 -16.98 -15.51
N CYS A 126 5.44 -16.33 -16.03
CA CYS A 126 4.06 -16.81 -16.00
C CYS A 126 3.66 -17.67 -17.21
N GLY A 127 4.62 -18.01 -18.08
CA GLY A 127 4.39 -18.87 -19.24
C GLY A 127 3.33 -18.31 -20.19
N LEU A 128 2.28 -19.08 -20.45
CA LEU A 128 1.20 -18.71 -21.39
C LEU A 128 0.42 -17.45 -20.98
N TYR A 129 0.49 -17.04 -19.70
CA TYR A 129 -0.23 -15.87 -19.20
C TYR A 129 0.61 -14.58 -19.29
N SER A 130 1.89 -14.67 -19.65
CA SER A 130 2.80 -13.52 -19.75
C SER A 130 2.21 -12.40 -20.60
N GLY A 131 2.36 -11.16 -20.14
CA GLY A 131 1.91 -9.93 -20.81
C GLY A 131 0.43 -9.60 -20.64
N ASN A 132 -0.37 -10.46 -20.00
CA ASN A 132 -1.80 -10.21 -19.79
C ASN A 132 -2.08 -9.53 -18.44
N PRO A 133 -3.17 -8.75 -18.30
CA PRO A 133 -3.52 -8.10 -17.03
C PRO A 133 -3.86 -9.09 -15.91
N ARG A 134 -3.38 -8.83 -14.69
CA ARG A 134 -3.49 -9.74 -13.53
C ARG A 134 -4.91 -10.21 -13.21
N PHE A 135 -5.92 -9.35 -13.33
CA PHE A 135 -7.31 -9.71 -13.00
C PHE A 135 -8.01 -10.48 -14.12
N GLU A 136 -7.59 -10.30 -15.37
CA GLU A 136 -8.05 -11.15 -16.48
C GLU A 136 -7.45 -12.55 -16.35
N VAL A 137 -6.15 -12.62 -16.04
CA VAL A 137 -5.45 -13.89 -15.80
C VAL A 137 -6.06 -14.65 -14.62
N ARG A 138 -6.52 -13.96 -13.57
CA ARG A 138 -7.29 -14.61 -12.47
C ARG A 138 -8.49 -15.40 -13.00
N GLN A 139 -9.27 -14.82 -13.91
CA GLN A 139 -10.45 -15.47 -14.49
C GLN A 139 -10.06 -16.59 -15.45
N GLN A 140 -9.02 -16.38 -16.26
CA GLN A 140 -8.49 -17.41 -17.17
C GLN A 140 -8.00 -18.64 -16.38
N LEU A 141 -7.18 -18.44 -15.34
CA LEU A 141 -6.68 -19.51 -14.48
C LEU A 141 -7.81 -20.30 -13.83
N LEU A 142 -8.87 -19.64 -13.37
CA LEU A 142 -10.01 -20.33 -12.77
C LEU A 142 -10.67 -21.29 -13.78
N ASN A 143 -10.83 -20.85 -15.03
CA ASN A 143 -11.38 -21.68 -16.10
C ASN A 143 -10.43 -22.83 -16.47
N ASP A 144 -9.14 -22.55 -16.55
CA ASP A 144 -8.13 -23.56 -16.91
C ASP A 144 -7.96 -24.62 -15.81
N LEU A 145 -8.09 -24.23 -14.54
CA LEU A 145 -8.13 -25.18 -13.41
C LEU A 145 -9.35 -26.11 -13.49
N LYS A 146 -10.52 -25.57 -13.88
CA LYS A 146 -11.74 -26.39 -14.08
C LYS A 146 -11.56 -27.37 -15.24
N GLN A 147 -10.99 -26.92 -16.36
CA GLN A 147 -10.72 -27.77 -17.52
C GLN A 147 -9.73 -28.90 -17.21
N ARG A 148 -8.81 -28.69 -16.27
CA ARG A 148 -7.82 -29.68 -15.84
C ARG A 148 -8.25 -30.53 -14.64
N ASP A 149 -9.49 -30.39 -14.17
CA ASP A 149 -9.97 -31.09 -12.95
C ASP A 149 -9.08 -30.81 -11.72
N LEU A 150 -8.60 -29.57 -11.60
CA LEU A 150 -7.79 -29.10 -10.48
C LEU A 150 -8.52 -28.06 -9.62
N TYR A 151 -9.66 -27.55 -10.09
CA TYR A 151 -10.56 -26.73 -9.28
C TYR A 151 -11.36 -27.61 -8.31
N TYR A 152 -11.47 -27.19 -7.05
CA TYR A 152 -12.22 -27.92 -6.03
C TYR A 152 -13.50 -27.18 -5.59
N ASP A 153 -13.37 -25.95 -5.08
CA ASP A 153 -14.51 -25.17 -4.56
C ASP A 153 -14.17 -23.67 -4.49
N SER A 154 -15.18 -22.82 -4.30
CA SER A 154 -15.01 -21.39 -4.01
C SER A 154 -15.98 -20.97 -2.91
N LYS A 155 -15.47 -20.28 -1.89
CA LYS A 155 -16.29 -19.81 -0.77
C LYS A 155 -16.17 -18.31 -0.61
N GLU A 156 -17.23 -17.69 -0.12
CA GLU A 156 -17.15 -16.29 0.30
C GLU A 156 -16.15 -16.13 1.44
N ASN A 157 -15.34 -15.08 1.36
CA ASN A 157 -14.32 -14.79 2.33
C ASN A 157 -14.26 -13.29 2.57
N GLU A 158 -14.51 -12.87 3.80
CA GLU A 158 -14.35 -11.48 4.20
C GLU A 158 -12.85 -11.11 4.18
N MET A 159 -12.53 -9.94 3.62
CA MET A 159 -11.15 -9.50 3.52
C MET A 159 -11.07 -7.98 3.48
N ILE A 160 -9.92 -7.46 3.90
CA ILE A 160 -9.55 -6.06 3.74
C ILE A 160 -8.77 -5.95 2.42
N LEU A 161 -9.24 -5.08 1.52
CA LEU A 161 -8.57 -4.80 0.26
C LEU A 161 -7.78 -3.50 0.38
N PRO A 162 -6.47 -3.51 0.14
CA PRO A 162 -5.68 -2.30 0.14
C PRO A 162 -5.98 -1.53 -1.16
N ILE A 163 -6.56 -0.34 -1.01
CA ILE A 163 -6.95 0.53 -2.13
C ILE A 163 -6.13 1.82 -2.03
N CYS A 164 -5.51 2.22 -3.14
CA CYS A 164 -4.80 3.49 -3.22
C CYS A 164 -5.79 4.65 -2.97
N SER A 165 -5.46 5.52 -2.02
CA SER A 165 -6.31 6.66 -1.65
C SER A 165 -6.50 7.66 -2.79
N HIS A 166 -5.59 7.70 -3.77
CA HIS A 166 -5.61 8.62 -4.90
C HIS A 166 -6.20 7.97 -6.15
N SER A 167 -5.52 6.97 -6.73
CA SER A 167 -5.94 6.33 -7.98
C SER A 167 -7.20 5.48 -7.82
N LYS A 168 -7.51 5.04 -6.59
CA LYS A 168 -8.56 4.06 -6.27
C LYS A 168 -8.30 2.66 -6.84
N ASP A 169 -7.08 2.40 -7.31
CA ASP A 169 -6.65 1.08 -7.74
C ASP A 169 -6.30 0.18 -6.53
N ILE A 170 -6.28 -1.14 -6.76
CA ILE A 170 -5.88 -2.14 -5.79
C ILE A 170 -4.36 -2.20 -5.70
N ILE A 171 -3.84 -2.03 -4.49
CA ILE A 171 -2.40 -2.04 -4.24
C ILE A 171 -1.86 -3.46 -4.46
N GLU A 172 -0.83 -3.59 -5.30
CA GLU A 172 -0.04 -4.81 -5.46
C GLU A 172 1.10 -4.81 -4.42
N PRO A 173 1.14 -5.75 -3.48
CA PRO A 173 2.35 -5.97 -2.70
C PRO A 173 3.44 -6.54 -3.63
N SER A 174 4.64 -5.95 -3.56
CA SER A 174 5.82 -6.43 -4.28
C SER A 174 7.05 -6.28 -3.38
N ASN A 175 7.60 -7.41 -2.95
CA ASN A 175 8.78 -7.50 -2.10
C ASN A 175 9.90 -8.27 -2.83
N ASP A 176 10.35 -7.76 -3.97
CA ASP A 176 11.49 -8.34 -4.68
C ASP A 176 12.80 -7.95 -3.99
N ILE A 177 13.57 -8.93 -3.51
CA ILE A 177 14.86 -8.73 -2.84
C ILE A 177 16.00 -9.49 -3.54
N SER A 178 15.84 -9.76 -4.84
CA SER A 178 16.85 -10.48 -5.62
C SER A 178 18.24 -9.81 -5.52
N ALA A 179 19.29 -10.62 -5.30
CA ALA A 179 20.64 -10.10 -5.11
C ALA A 179 21.15 -9.40 -6.39
N GLY A 180 21.65 -8.16 -6.23
CA GLY A 180 22.08 -7.32 -7.36
C GLY A 180 20.94 -6.51 -7.99
N ASN A 181 19.73 -6.60 -7.44
CA ASN A 181 18.63 -5.71 -7.75
C ASN A 181 18.73 -4.42 -6.90
N GLU A 182 18.24 -3.31 -7.46
CA GLU A 182 18.18 -1.98 -6.84
C GLU A 182 17.40 -2.00 -5.51
N THR A 183 16.57 -3.02 -5.28
CA THR A 183 15.78 -3.18 -4.06
C THR A 183 16.58 -3.65 -2.82
N ASN A 184 17.86 -4.00 -2.96
CA ASN A 184 18.68 -4.39 -1.82
C ASN A 184 19.29 -3.16 -1.10
N ASN A 185 18.76 -2.87 0.09
CA ASN A 185 19.18 -1.78 1.00
C ASN A 185 20.68 -1.72 1.31
N ASP A 186 21.44 -2.81 1.15
CA ASP A 186 22.88 -2.83 1.43
C ASP A 186 23.70 -1.99 0.43
N TYR A 187 23.19 -1.78 -0.79
CA TYR A 187 23.86 -1.05 -1.86
C TYR A 187 23.55 0.46 -1.87
N TRP A 188 22.58 0.90 -1.09
CA TRP A 188 22.16 2.30 -1.03
C TRP A 188 23.12 3.16 -0.21
N VAL A 189 23.40 4.34 -0.75
CA VAL A 189 24.29 5.34 -0.14
C VAL A 189 23.67 6.71 -0.31
N SER A 190 23.37 7.38 0.80
CA SER A 190 23.04 8.81 0.82
C SER A 190 24.32 9.61 1.08
N ALA A 191 24.57 10.71 0.36
CA ALA A 191 25.74 11.56 0.51
C ALA A 191 25.49 12.97 -0.04
N HIS A 192 26.24 13.97 0.43
CA HIS A 192 26.13 15.36 -0.03
C HIS A 192 26.98 15.66 -1.27
N SER A 193 27.92 14.77 -1.62
CA SER A 193 28.74 14.89 -2.82
C SER A 193 29.04 13.53 -3.44
N TYR A 194 29.42 13.53 -4.72
CA TYR A 194 29.78 12.31 -5.45
C TYR A 194 31.01 11.61 -4.85
N ASP A 195 32.00 12.38 -4.39
CA ASP A 195 33.21 11.82 -3.76
C ASP A 195 32.88 11.12 -2.43
N GLU A 196 32.00 11.72 -1.62
CA GLU A 196 31.50 11.11 -0.39
C GLU A 196 30.68 9.84 -0.69
N ALA A 197 29.87 9.87 -1.76
CA ALA A 197 29.09 8.72 -2.23
C ALA A 197 29.99 7.56 -2.67
N LEU A 198 31.20 7.82 -3.19
CA LEU A 198 32.19 6.79 -3.52
C LEU A 198 32.96 6.28 -2.29
N ASP A 199 33.23 7.14 -1.31
CA ASP A 199 33.96 6.78 -0.09
C ASP A 199 33.21 5.78 0.78
N LYS A 200 31.89 5.97 0.95
CA LYS A 200 31.04 5.10 1.78
C LYS A 200 31.08 3.62 1.36
N PRO A 201 30.80 3.25 0.10
CA PRO A 201 30.85 1.86 -0.36
C PRO A 201 32.29 1.32 -0.43
N SER A 202 33.27 2.16 -0.80
CA SER A 202 34.69 1.75 -0.81
C SER A 202 35.14 1.25 0.58
N LYS A 203 34.74 1.97 1.64
CA LYS A 203 35.00 1.56 3.03
C LYS A 203 34.12 0.37 3.46
N ARG A 204 32.83 0.38 3.12
CA ARG A 204 31.88 -0.68 3.51
C ARG A 204 32.27 -2.04 2.93
N PHE A 205 32.68 -2.09 1.66
CA PHE A 205 32.98 -3.33 0.95
C PHE A 205 34.48 -3.62 0.80
N ASN A 206 35.35 -2.72 1.30
CA ASN A 206 36.80 -2.81 1.18
C ASN A 206 37.28 -2.99 -0.29
N ILE A 207 36.71 -2.19 -1.20
CA ILE A 207 37.03 -2.19 -2.62
C ILE A 207 37.53 -0.82 -3.07
N SER A 208 38.38 -0.81 -4.09
CA SER A 208 38.92 0.43 -4.66
C SER A 208 37.81 1.21 -5.38
N LYS A 209 37.85 2.55 -5.30
CA LYS A 209 36.83 3.45 -5.88
C LYS A 209 36.66 3.24 -7.39
N ASP A 210 37.72 2.90 -8.10
CA ASP A 210 37.75 2.56 -9.53
C ASP A 210 36.91 1.33 -9.91
N LYS A 211 36.50 0.51 -8.95
CA LYS A 211 35.60 -0.63 -9.16
C LYS A 211 34.15 -0.34 -8.78
N ILE A 212 33.84 0.91 -8.42
CA ILE A 212 32.52 1.32 -7.96
C ILE A 212 31.87 2.14 -9.07
N GLN A 213 30.69 1.70 -9.48
CA GLN A 213 29.80 2.47 -10.34
C GLN A 213 28.62 2.94 -9.50
N LEU A 214 28.34 4.25 -9.55
CA LEU A 214 27.20 4.86 -8.88
C LEU A 214 26.21 5.34 -9.94
N THR A 215 24.93 5.07 -9.70
CA THR A 215 23.81 5.64 -10.44
C THR A 215 22.98 6.43 -9.43
N GLN A 216 22.58 7.65 -9.78
CA GLN A 216 21.67 8.41 -8.94
C GLN A 216 20.28 7.79 -9.05
N ASP A 217 19.66 7.58 -7.89
CA ASP A 217 18.28 7.13 -7.81
C ASP A 217 17.33 8.14 -8.48
N GLU A 218 16.42 7.63 -9.30
CA GLU A 218 15.41 8.43 -9.99
C GLU A 218 14.18 8.67 -9.12
N ASP A 219 14.03 7.95 -8.00
CA ASP A 219 12.93 8.11 -7.07
C ASP A 219 12.95 9.47 -6.35
N ILE A 220 11.77 9.85 -5.88
CA ILE A 220 11.54 11.06 -5.10
C ILE A 220 11.05 10.70 -3.70
N LEU A 221 11.37 11.58 -2.74
CA LEU A 221 10.89 11.43 -1.38
C LEU A 221 9.38 11.68 -1.29
N ASP A 222 8.71 10.94 -0.39
CA ASP A 222 7.31 11.16 -0.05
C ASP A 222 7.07 12.65 0.34
N THR A 223 5.96 13.22 -0.12
CA THR A 223 5.56 14.60 0.25
C THR A 223 5.44 14.77 1.76
N TRP A 224 5.06 13.71 2.47
CA TRP A 224 5.01 13.75 3.92
C TRP A 224 6.39 13.76 4.58
N PHE A 225 7.44 13.27 3.91
CA PHE A 225 8.82 13.39 4.41
C PHE A 225 9.22 14.87 4.43
N SER A 226 9.06 15.60 3.32
CA SER A 226 9.38 17.04 3.30
C SER A 226 8.48 17.84 4.24
N SER A 227 7.19 17.50 4.33
CA SER A 227 6.26 18.12 5.28
C SER A 227 6.68 17.91 6.74
N SER A 228 7.27 16.76 7.06
CA SER A 228 7.75 16.46 8.42
C SER A 228 8.93 17.33 8.86
N LEU A 229 9.70 17.89 7.91
CA LEU A 229 10.85 18.75 8.18
C LEU A 229 10.45 20.22 8.46
N VAL A 230 9.26 20.64 8.01
CA VAL A 230 8.76 22.02 8.08
C VAL A 230 8.98 22.70 9.44
N PRO A 231 8.78 22.04 10.61
CA PRO A 231 8.92 22.71 11.90
C PRO A 231 10.31 23.32 12.17
N PHE A 232 11.37 22.82 11.52
CA PHE A 232 12.74 23.29 11.72
C PHE A 232 13.42 23.73 10.41
N SER A 233 13.08 23.12 9.27
CA SER A 233 13.61 23.55 7.97
C SER A 233 13.17 24.97 7.61
N SER A 234 12.02 25.43 8.12
CA SER A 234 11.55 26.81 7.94
C SER A 234 12.46 27.86 8.59
N PHE A 235 13.35 27.45 9.51
CA PHE A 235 14.34 28.29 10.17
C PHE A 235 15.76 28.08 9.62
N ASP A 236 15.86 27.54 8.39
CA ASP A 236 17.12 27.24 7.69
C ASP A 236 17.98 26.15 8.36
N TRP A 237 17.37 25.26 9.15
CA TRP A 237 18.05 24.06 9.66
C TRP A 237 18.62 23.23 8.49
N PRO A 238 19.85 22.69 8.59
CA PRO A 238 20.69 22.52 9.78
C PRO A 238 21.59 23.71 10.13
N THR A 239 21.45 24.85 9.45
CA THR A 239 22.15 26.07 9.85
C THR A 239 21.61 26.54 11.21
N GLU A 240 22.48 26.68 12.20
CA GLU A 240 22.14 27.15 13.55
C GLU A 240 21.90 28.66 13.60
N THR A 241 20.89 29.12 12.85
CA THR A 241 20.47 30.52 12.76
C THR A 241 19.92 31.03 14.09
N ASP A 242 19.90 32.35 14.27
CA ASP A 242 19.29 32.95 15.45
C ASP A 242 17.78 32.67 15.52
N ASP A 243 17.10 32.61 14.38
CA ASP A 243 15.68 32.25 14.30
C ASP A 243 15.44 30.82 14.79
N PHE A 244 16.28 29.86 14.37
CA PHE A 244 16.16 28.48 14.84
C PHE A 244 16.34 28.37 16.36
N LYS A 245 17.28 29.11 16.94
CA LYS A 245 17.49 29.11 18.41
C LYS A 245 16.34 29.77 19.18
N ASN A 246 15.74 30.81 18.62
CA ASN A 246 14.73 31.60 19.30
C ASN A 246 13.30 31.05 19.12
N PHE A 247 13.00 30.40 18.00
CA PHE A 247 11.64 30.01 17.62
C PHE A 247 11.42 28.50 17.50
N PHE A 248 12.47 27.68 17.55
CA PHE A 248 12.35 26.23 17.64
C PHE A 248 12.77 25.71 19.04
N PRO A 249 11.88 24.98 19.75
CA PRO A 249 10.60 24.46 19.27
C PRO A 249 9.47 25.49 19.27
N THR A 250 8.50 25.29 18.37
CA THR A 250 7.33 26.16 18.26
C THR A 250 6.34 25.93 19.41
N THR A 251 5.45 26.89 19.70
CA THR A 251 4.51 26.72 20.81
C THR A 251 3.31 25.85 20.43
N LEU A 252 2.71 26.08 19.27
CA LEU A 252 1.43 25.52 18.86
C LEU A 252 1.45 25.04 17.41
N LEU A 253 1.06 23.78 17.19
CA LEU A 253 0.62 23.29 15.88
C LEU A 253 -0.92 23.24 15.86
N GLU A 254 -1.53 24.07 15.02
CA GLU A 254 -2.97 23.98 14.69
C GLU A 254 -3.15 23.12 13.45
N THR A 255 -3.97 22.08 13.53
CA THR A 255 -4.23 21.19 12.39
C THR A 255 -5.53 20.39 12.52
N GLY A 256 -6.00 19.80 11.42
CA GLY A 256 -7.13 18.88 11.44
C GLY A 256 -6.72 17.52 12.00
N HIS A 257 -7.65 16.84 12.69
CA HIS A 257 -7.40 15.51 13.24
C HIS A 257 -7.15 14.44 12.17
N ASP A 258 -7.55 14.67 10.92
CA ASP A 258 -7.43 13.73 9.80
C ASP A 258 -6.00 13.50 9.32
N ILE A 259 -5.09 14.45 9.59
CA ILE A 259 -3.65 14.33 9.26
C ILE A 259 -2.75 14.20 10.48
N LEU A 260 -3.32 13.92 11.66
CA LEU A 260 -2.55 13.74 12.90
C LEU A 260 -1.44 12.68 12.74
N LEU A 261 -1.77 11.50 12.21
CA LEU A 261 -0.81 10.41 12.04
C LEU A 261 0.09 10.58 10.81
N PHE A 262 -0.41 11.22 9.74
CA PHE A 262 0.34 11.41 8.50
C PHE A 262 1.32 12.57 8.55
N SER A 263 1.01 13.61 9.33
CA SER A 263 1.79 14.85 9.38
C SER A 263 2.39 15.08 10.76
N ALA A 264 1.56 15.39 11.77
CA ALA A 264 2.04 15.84 13.08
C ALA A 264 2.88 14.76 13.79
N ALA A 265 2.46 13.49 13.75
CA ALA A 265 3.25 12.40 14.30
C ALA A 265 4.60 12.23 13.58
N ARG A 266 4.64 12.41 12.25
CA ARG A 266 5.90 12.34 11.48
C ARG A 266 6.83 13.52 11.79
N MET A 267 6.28 14.73 11.95
CA MET A 267 7.02 15.88 12.44
C MET A 267 7.69 15.58 13.78
N VAL A 268 6.96 14.97 14.73
CA VAL A 268 7.52 14.58 16.04
C VAL A 268 8.63 13.55 15.87
N MET A 269 8.39 12.47 15.13
CA MET A 269 9.38 11.40 14.94
C MET A 269 10.67 11.93 14.31
N ILE A 270 10.57 12.67 13.21
CA ILE A 270 11.73 13.17 12.48
C ILE A 270 12.45 14.29 13.24
N SER A 271 11.71 15.17 13.92
CA SER A 271 12.31 16.21 14.78
C SER A 271 13.09 15.60 15.94
N LEU A 272 12.56 14.56 16.59
CA LEU A 272 13.28 13.85 17.66
C LEU A 272 14.55 13.19 17.12
N GLU A 273 14.46 12.49 15.98
CA GLU A 273 15.62 11.82 15.38
C GLU A 273 16.72 12.82 14.98
N LEU A 274 16.36 13.96 14.37
CA LEU A 274 17.33 14.89 13.79
C LEU A 274 17.80 15.99 14.74
N THR A 275 17.01 16.34 15.76
CA THR A 275 17.28 17.51 16.62
C THR A 275 17.22 17.21 18.13
N ASP A 276 16.84 15.99 18.52
CA ASP A 276 16.61 15.56 19.90
C ASP A 276 15.62 16.46 20.67
N ARG A 277 14.72 17.13 19.94
CA ARG A 277 13.73 18.06 20.47
C ARG A 277 12.36 17.80 19.84
N LEU A 278 11.31 17.99 20.63
CA LEU A 278 9.94 18.01 20.11
C LEU A 278 9.76 19.25 19.22
N PRO A 279 9.04 19.16 18.09
CA PRO A 279 8.88 20.28 17.17
C PRO A 279 7.93 21.38 17.68
N PHE A 280 7.01 21.00 18.57
CA PHE A 280 6.03 21.89 19.19
C PHE A 280 5.69 21.46 20.61
N THR A 281 5.24 22.40 21.44
CA THR A 281 4.83 22.11 22.84
C THR A 281 3.35 21.73 22.98
N GLN A 282 2.50 22.17 22.04
CA GLN A 282 1.05 21.94 22.06
C GLN A 282 0.54 21.64 20.65
N ILE A 283 -0.49 20.80 20.56
CA ILE A 283 -1.23 20.54 19.33
C ILE A 283 -2.69 20.92 19.58
N TYR A 284 -3.25 21.78 18.73
CA TYR A 284 -4.67 22.05 18.68
C TYR A 284 -5.28 21.33 17.47
N LEU A 285 -6.12 20.33 17.75
CA LEU A 285 -6.83 19.56 16.74
C LEU A 285 -8.23 20.15 16.55
N HIS A 286 -8.44 20.84 15.45
CA HIS A 286 -9.75 21.39 15.12
C HIS A 286 -10.63 20.33 14.41
N PRO A 287 -11.96 20.44 14.52
CA PRO A 287 -12.89 19.58 13.78
C PRO A 287 -12.79 19.83 12.27
N MET A 288 -13.36 18.91 11.49
CA MET A 288 -13.42 19.03 10.04
C MET A 288 -14.71 19.73 9.63
N VAL A 289 -14.64 20.56 8.59
CA VAL A 289 -15.85 21.15 8.00
C VAL A 289 -16.60 20.06 7.24
N GLU A 290 -17.85 19.81 7.66
CA GLU A 290 -18.76 18.87 7.01
C GLU A 290 -19.69 19.60 6.03
N GLY A 291 -20.05 18.92 4.95
CA GLY A 291 -21.05 19.41 4.02
C GLY A 291 -22.47 19.16 4.53
N ALA A 292 -23.47 19.71 3.85
CA ALA A 292 -24.89 19.57 4.20
C ALA A 292 -25.41 18.12 4.34
N SER A 293 -24.72 17.13 3.77
CA SER A 293 -25.03 15.70 3.91
C SER A 293 -24.19 14.96 4.97
N GLU A 294 -23.62 15.65 5.97
CA GLU A 294 -22.76 15.06 7.04
C GLU A 294 -21.55 14.28 6.47
N ARG A 295 -21.15 14.61 5.24
CA ARG A 295 -19.99 14.04 4.57
C ARG A 295 -18.82 15.01 4.64
N LYS A 296 -17.63 14.47 4.88
CA LYS A 296 -16.37 15.20 4.79
C LYS A 296 -16.30 16.01 3.48
N VAL A 297 -15.99 17.30 3.59
CA VAL A 297 -15.72 18.14 2.42
C VAL A 297 -14.34 17.77 1.86
N SER A 298 -14.27 17.32 0.60
CA SER A 298 -12.99 16.99 -0.05
C SER A 298 -13.06 17.17 -1.57
N GLN A 299 -11.94 17.58 -2.17
CA GLN A 299 -11.86 17.79 -3.62
C GLN A 299 -12.17 16.51 -4.40
N SER A 300 -11.74 15.35 -3.90
CA SER A 300 -12.03 14.04 -4.50
C SER A 300 -13.51 13.71 -4.56
N LEU A 301 -14.31 14.17 -3.59
CA LEU A 301 -15.77 13.99 -3.60
C LEU A 301 -16.49 15.04 -4.45
N GLY A 302 -15.79 16.10 -4.87
CA GLY A 302 -16.36 17.18 -5.67
C GLY A 302 -17.42 18.01 -4.94
N ASN A 303 -17.43 17.96 -3.60
CA ASN A 303 -18.39 18.64 -2.71
C ASN A 303 -17.80 19.88 -2.02
N VAL A 304 -16.64 20.37 -2.48
CA VAL A 304 -15.97 21.56 -1.91
C VAL A 304 -16.67 22.82 -2.38
N ILE A 305 -17.16 23.65 -1.46
CA ILE A 305 -17.52 25.03 -1.79
C ILE A 305 -16.30 25.90 -1.53
N HIS A 306 -15.77 26.55 -2.56
CA HIS A 306 -14.64 27.45 -2.41
C HIS A 306 -15.02 28.67 -1.57
N SER A 307 -14.16 29.07 -0.62
CA SER A 307 -14.40 30.21 0.28
C SER A 307 -14.78 31.52 -0.44
N PRO A 308 -14.18 31.89 -1.60
CA PRO A 308 -14.61 33.07 -2.36
C PRO A 308 -16.10 33.05 -2.75
N ASN A 309 -16.66 31.86 -3.01
CA ASN A 309 -18.09 31.69 -3.34
C ASN A 309 -19.01 31.79 -2.11
N LEU A 310 -18.46 31.73 -0.89
CA LEU A 310 -19.20 31.98 0.36
C LEU A 310 -19.08 33.44 0.81
N ILE A 311 -17.95 34.07 0.49
CA ILE A 311 -17.68 35.48 0.76
C ILE A 311 -18.53 36.36 -0.16
N HIS A 312 -18.63 35.99 -1.44
CA HIS A 312 -19.42 36.68 -2.46
C HIS A 312 -20.68 35.89 -2.79
N ASP A 313 -21.73 36.56 -3.27
CA ASP A 313 -22.96 35.90 -3.70
C ASP A 313 -22.68 34.86 -4.81
N ILE A 314 -23.21 33.64 -4.65
CA ILE A 314 -23.20 32.62 -5.69
C ILE A 314 -24.61 32.11 -5.98
N SER A 315 -24.96 32.04 -7.26
CA SER A 315 -26.23 31.41 -7.67
C SER A 315 -26.10 29.88 -7.62
N LEU A 316 -27.20 29.21 -7.26
CA LEU A 316 -27.26 27.75 -7.21
C LEU A 316 -26.86 27.12 -8.55
N GLU A 317 -27.24 27.74 -9.67
CA GLU A 317 -26.88 27.26 -11.01
C GLU A 317 -25.36 27.24 -11.24
N LYS A 318 -24.62 28.25 -10.76
CA LYS A 318 -23.15 28.27 -10.87
C LYS A 318 -22.51 27.22 -9.96
N LEU A 319 -23.05 27.07 -8.75
CA LEU A 319 -22.59 26.10 -7.76
C LEU A 319 -22.76 24.65 -8.28
N GLN A 320 -23.90 24.34 -8.91
CA GLN A 320 -24.18 23.03 -9.52
C GLN A 320 -23.34 22.74 -10.77
N LYS A 321 -22.94 23.78 -11.52
CA LYS A 321 -22.01 23.62 -12.66
C LYS A 321 -20.58 23.36 -12.21
N GLN A 322 -20.18 23.93 -11.07
CA GLN A 322 -18.82 23.82 -10.54
C GLN A 322 -18.61 22.56 -9.68
N PHE A 323 -19.66 22.07 -9.02
CA PHE A 323 -19.54 21.01 -8.01
C PHE A 323 -20.65 19.95 -8.15
N LYS A 324 -20.39 18.74 -7.63
CA LYS A 324 -21.37 17.64 -7.62
C LYS A 324 -22.37 17.79 -6.47
N ILE A 325 -23.07 18.92 -6.45
CA ILE A 325 -23.98 19.30 -5.37
C ILE A 325 -25.43 19.12 -5.81
N SER A 326 -26.22 18.40 -5.02
CA SER A 326 -27.64 18.17 -5.31
C SER A 326 -28.49 19.37 -4.85
N LYS A 327 -29.69 19.53 -5.44
CA LYS A 327 -30.68 20.50 -4.92
C LYS A 327 -31.19 20.13 -3.53
N GLU A 328 -31.06 18.87 -3.14
CA GLU A 328 -31.45 18.37 -1.82
C GLU A 328 -30.46 18.84 -0.75
N ASP A 329 -29.15 18.87 -1.07
CA ASP A 329 -28.11 19.39 -0.19
C ASP A 329 -28.19 20.92 -0.01
N TYR A 330 -28.54 21.66 -1.08
CA TYR A 330 -28.66 23.13 -1.06
C TYR A 330 -29.92 23.59 -1.82
N PRO A 331 -31.05 23.80 -1.12
CA PRO A 331 -32.33 24.10 -1.76
C PRO A 331 -32.47 25.54 -2.26
N TYR A 332 -31.57 26.45 -1.85
CA TYR A 332 -31.64 27.89 -2.14
C TYR A 332 -30.30 28.45 -2.61
N ASN A 333 -30.31 29.66 -3.19
CA ASN A 333 -29.08 30.42 -3.43
C ASN A 333 -28.37 30.68 -2.10
N ILE A 334 -27.03 30.66 -2.10
CA ILE A 334 -26.23 30.98 -0.93
C ILE A 334 -25.88 32.47 -1.01
N PRO A 335 -26.47 33.33 -0.16
CA PRO A 335 -26.07 34.74 -0.10
C PRO A 335 -24.65 34.83 0.44
N GLY A 336 -23.86 35.74 -0.12
CA GLY A 336 -22.53 36.05 0.35
C GLY A 336 -22.59 36.57 1.78
N CYS A 337 -21.84 35.93 2.68
CA CYS A 337 -21.81 36.31 4.09
C CYS A 337 -20.67 37.31 4.40
N GLY A 338 -19.73 37.51 3.47
CA GLY A 338 -18.52 38.28 3.73
C GLY A 338 -17.50 37.51 4.60
N ILE A 339 -16.26 37.99 4.60
CA ILE A 339 -15.14 37.28 5.25
C ILE A 339 -15.29 37.20 6.78
N ASP A 340 -15.80 38.25 7.41
CA ASP A 340 -15.90 38.31 8.88
C ASP A 340 -16.94 37.33 9.42
N ILE A 341 -18.10 37.22 8.75
CA ILE A 341 -19.13 36.24 9.14
C ILE A 341 -18.61 34.82 8.93
N LEU A 342 -17.91 34.56 7.81
CA LEU A 342 -17.32 33.24 7.56
C LEU A 342 -16.33 32.84 8.66
N ARG A 343 -15.41 33.73 9.05
CA ARG A 343 -14.45 33.48 10.14
C ARG A 343 -15.16 33.26 11.47
N PHE A 344 -16.13 34.13 11.80
CA PHE A 344 -16.88 34.01 13.05
C PHE A 344 -17.66 32.70 13.13
N ALA A 345 -18.32 32.29 12.03
CA ALA A 345 -19.04 31.03 11.96
C ALA A 345 -18.10 29.83 12.14
N CYS A 346 -16.94 29.81 11.48
CA CYS A 346 -15.95 28.73 11.66
C CYS A 346 -15.45 28.66 13.11
N CYS A 347 -15.12 29.79 13.73
CA CYS A 347 -14.66 29.80 15.12
C CYS A 347 -15.77 29.42 16.12
N ALA A 348 -16.98 29.95 15.94
CA ALA A 348 -18.10 29.67 16.86
C ALA A 348 -18.54 28.21 16.80
N ASN A 349 -18.62 27.63 15.60
CA ASN A 349 -19.01 26.23 15.43
C ASN A 349 -17.91 25.26 15.89
N ALA A 350 -16.63 25.59 15.71
CA ALA A 350 -15.54 24.79 16.26
C ALA A 350 -15.57 24.70 17.80
N VAL A 351 -16.09 25.73 18.47
CA VAL A 351 -16.31 25.74 19.93
C VAL A 351 -17.55 24.92 20.31
N GLN A 352 -18.59 24.93 19.48
CA GLN A 352 -19.85 24.24 19.75
C GLN A 352 -19.71 22.71 19.67
N ASP A 353 -18.86 22.20 18.78
CA ASP A 353 -18.51 20.78 18.69
C ASP A 353 -17.65 20.30 19.89
N TYR A 354 -16.98 21.21 20.59
CA TYR A 354 -16.16 20.90 21.78
C TYR A 354 -16.96 20.87 23.09
N LEU A 355 -18.18 21.42 23.10
CA LEU A 355 -19.04 21.59 24.28
C LEU A 355 -20.18 20.57 24.38
N ASN A 356 -20.38 19.76 23.35
CA ASN A 356 -21.26 18.58 23.36
C ASN A 356 -20.43 17.30 23.49
#